data_AF-A0A4Q3RL36-F1
#
_entry.id   AF-A0A4Q3RL36-F1
#
_cell.length_a   1.000
_cell.length_b   1.000
_cell.length_c   1.000
_cell.angle_alpha   90.00
_cell.angle_beta   90.00
_cell.angle_gamma   90.00
#
_symmetry.space_group_name_H-M   'P 1'
#
loop_
_entity.id
_entity.type
_entity.pdbx_description
1 polymer ?
#
loop_
_entity_poly.entity_id
_entity_poly.type
_entity_poly.pdbx_seq_one_letter_code
_entity_poly.pdbx_strand_id
1 'polypeptide(L)'
;MRKLAIYFLAAFILTSCDNLKSKSKTETDDTEETTTKKKKALKDNEESSSDDDYTPVKKKKSVDDEEVTSDDRSTDDDTSSDEPSGWTSAEKKEFMSNCVGTAEKNVGYDRAKDYCSCMMDKIEKRYPNSSDVNKMTETQRDKWAAECNNQ
;
A
#
# COMPACT_ATOMS: atom_id res chain seq x y z
N MET A 1 -4.26 -33.53 25.66
CA MET A 1 -2.85 -33.52 25.19
C MET A 1 -2.63 -32.30 24.29
N ARG A 2 -2.34 -31.13 24.87
CA ARG A 2 -2.17 -29.84 24.15
C ARG A 2 -1.01 -29.01 24.73
N LYS A 3 0.14 -29.63 25.02
CA LYS A 3 1.29 -28.96 25.66
C LYS A 3 2.65 -29.22 24.99
N LEU A 4 2.69 -29.44 23.67
CA LEU A 4 3.95 -29.70 22.95
C LEU A 4 4.05 -28.89 21.64
N ALA A 5 3.86 -27.57 21.72
CA ALA A 5 4.01 -26.69 20.55
C ALA A 5 4.85 -25.43 20.84
N ILE A 6 5.83 -25.51 21.75
CA ILE A 6 6.71 -24.37 22.13
C ILE A 6 8.19 -24.78 22.10
N TYR A 7 8.64 -25.51 21.07
CA TYR A 7 10.06 -25.90 20.93
C TYR A 7 10.69 -25.63 19.55
N PHE A 8 10.03 -24.90 18.64
CA PHE A 8 10.59 -24.64 17.30
C PHE A 8 11.07 -23.20 17.03
N LEU A 9 11.04 -22.29 18.02
CA LEU A 9 11.44 -20.88 17.84
C LEU A 9 12.83 -20.51 18.41
N ALA A 10 13.64 -21.48 18.85
CA ALA A 10 14.94 -21.20 19.47
C ALA A 10 16.17 -21.69 18.66
N ALA A 11 15.98 -22.27 17.47
CA ALA A 11 17.10 -22.86 16.70
C ALA A 11 17.56 -22.03 15.48
N PHE A 12 16.97 -20.86 15.21
CA PHE A 12 17.30 -20.05 14.03
C PHE A 12 18.11 -18.77 14.30
N ILE A 13 18.60 -18.55 15.53
CA ILE A 13 19.34 -17.32 15.91
C ILE A 13 20.83 -17.60 16.19
N LEU A 14 21.45 -18.59 15.55
CA LEU A 14 22.90 -18.85 15.70
C LEU A 14 23.66 -19.01 14.37
N THR A 15 23.10 -18.62 13.21
CA THR A 15 23.76 -18.82 11.90
C THR A 15 23.96 -17.52 11.10
N SER A 16 24.01 -16.35 11.75
CA SER A 16 24.27 -15.09 11.04
C SER A 16 25.11 -14.10 11.83
N CYS A 17 26.20 -14.59 12.43
CA CYS A 17 27.30 -13.74 12.91
C CYS A 17 28.63 -14.37 12.49
N ASP A 18 28.96 -14.38 11.19
CA ASP A 18 30.34 -14.59 10.72
C ASP A 18 30.51 -14.04 9.28
N ASN A 19 30.53 -12.71 9.14
CA ASN A 19 31.21 -12.09 7.99
C ASN A 19 31.71 -10.67 8.27
N LEU A 20 32.31 -10.47 9.43
CA LEU A 20 33.19 -9.33 9.65
C LEU A 20 34.53 -9.90 10.11
N LYS A 21 35.56 -9.65 9.28
CA LYS A 21 37.00 -9.72 9.60
C LYS A 21 37.73 -10.99 9.15
N SER A 22 38.27 -10.94 7.93
CA SER A 22 39.52 -11.65 7.64
C SER A 22 40.37 -10.91 6.59
N LYS A 23 41.42 -10.26 7.09
CA LYS A 23 42.64 -9.94 6.34
C LYS A 23 43.80 -10.30 7.25
N SER A 24 44.31 -11.53 7.14
CA SER A 24 45.74 -11.88 7.20
C SER A 24 46.01 -13.37 7.47
N LYS A 25 46.83 -13.96 6.58
CA LYS A 25 47.82 -15.05 6.73
C LYS A 25 47.38 -16.53 6.92
N THR A 26 47.54 -17.27 5.82
CA THR A 26 48.47 -18.40 5.50
C THR A 26 48.76 -19.54 6.49
N GLU A 27 48.87 -20.74 5.87
CA GLU A 27 49.45 -22.06 6.25
C GLU A 27 48.40 -23.12 6.68
N THR A 28 47.92 -23.97 5.74
CA THR A 28 48.41 -25.31 5.28
C THR A 28 48.21 -26.45 6.28
N ASP A 29 47.31 -27.39 5.97
CA ASP A 29 47.62 -28.83 5.77
C ASP A 29 46.36 -29.61 5.30
N ASP A 30 46.51 -30.24 4.13
CA ASP A 30 46.04 -31.53 3.57
C ASP A 30 44.65 -32.21 3.76
N THR A 31 44.24 -32.80 2.60
CA THR A 31 43.42 -34.03 2.39
C THR A 31 41.88 -33.87 2.49
N GLU A 32 41.00 -34.28 1.55
CA GLU A 32 41.00 -35.23 0.43
C GLU A 32 39.93 -34.84 -0.63
N GLU A 33 40.06 -35.38 -1.84
CA GLU A 33 39.21 -35.23 -3.02
C GLU A 33 37.72 -35.60 -2.84
N THR A 34 36.81 -34.91 -3.58
CA THR A 34 36.15 -35.51 -4.76
C THR A 34 35.28 -34.51 -5.55
N THR A 35 35.67 -34.32 -6.81
CA THR A 35 34.91 -34.06 -8.06
C THR A 35 33.38 -33.81 -7.95
N THR A 36 32.71 -32.87 -8.65
CA THR A 36 32.75 -32.56 -10.09
C THR A 36 31.79 -31.40 -10.43
N LYS A 37 32.09 -30.63 -11.50
CA LYS A 37 31.18 -29.83 -12.38
C LYS A 37 30.54 -28.55 -11.79
N LYS A 38 30.45 -27.39 -12.46
CA LYS A 38 30.81 -26.91 -13.81
C LYS A 38 30.46 -25.41 -13.86
N LYS A 39 31.39 -24.55 -14.32
CA LYS A 39 31.25 -23.32 -15.17
C LYS A 39 29.96 -22.47 -14.99
N LYS A 40 29.97 -21.14 -14.82
CA LYS A 40 30.63 -20.08 -15.65
C LYS A 40 30.19 -18.72 -15.03
N ALA A 41 31.09 -17.92 -14.47
CA ALA A 41 31.62 -16.65 -15.01
C ALA A 41 30.61 -15.66 -15.62
N LEU A 42 30.55 -14.47 -14.97
CA LEU A 42 30.36 -13.10 -15.47
C LEU A 42 29.11 -12.77 -16.31
N LYS A 43 28.30 -11.82 -15.84
CA LYS A 43 28.43 -10.39 -16.20
C LYS A 43 27.38 -9.54 -15.49
N ASP A 44 27.85 -8.55 -14.74
CA ASP A 44 27.10 -7.34 -14.41
C ASP A 44 26.77 -6.59 -15.71
N ASN A 45 25.60 -5.92 -15.77
CA ASN A 45 25.40 -4.53 -16.19
C ASN A 45 23.94 -4.26 -16.63
N GLU A 46 23.53 -3.00 -16.41
CA GLU A 46 22.40 -2.27 -17.01
C GLU A 46 20.99 -2.45 -16.40
N GLU A 47 20.69 -1.53 -15.48
CA GLU A 47 19.75 -0.42 -15.73
C GLU A 47 18.73 -0.65 -16.87
N SER A 48 17.48 -0.89 -16.49
CA SER A 48 16.34 -0.63 -17.38
C SER A 48 15.34 0.21 -16.60
N SER A 49 15.33 1.49 -16.97
CA SER A 49 14.16 2.35 -16.91
C SER A 49 12.96 1.62 -17.53
N SER A 50 11.77 1.86 -16.99
CA SER A 50 10.52 1.54 -17.67
C SER A 50 9.63 2.77 -17.51
N ASP A 51 9.84 3.69 -18.45
CA ASP A 51 8.95 4.80 -18.76
C ASP A 51 7.72 4.23 -19.47
N ASP A 52 6.63 4.00 -18.75
CA ASP A 52 5.34 3.68 -19.36
C ASP A 52 4.59 4.98 -19.71
N ASP A 53 4.74 5.31 -20.99
CA ASP A 53 4.08 6.32 -21.81
C ASP A 53 2.54 6.21 -21.73
N TYR A 54 1.93 7.05 -20.89
CA TYR A 54 0.49 7.30 -20.92
C TYR A 54 0.18 8.29 -22.05
N THR A 55 -0.32 7.77 -23.18
CA THR A 55 -0.85 8.57 -24.29
C THR A 55 -2.34 8.86 -24.09
N PRO A 56 -2.75 10.14 -23.93
CA PRO A 56 -4.16 10.50 -24.00
C PRO A 56 -4.63 10.59 -25.46
N VAL A 57 -5.66 9.81 -25.77
CA VAL A 57 -6.37 9.83 -27.05
C VAL A 57 -6.99 11.21 -27.29
N LYS A 58 -6.49 11.88 -28.33
CA LYS A 58 -7.02 13.13 -28.86
C LYS A 58 -8.40 12.89 -29.50
N LYS A 59 -9.45 13.52 -28.97
CA LYS A 59 -10.71 13.76 -29.68
C LYS A 59 -10.94 15.28 -29.79
N LYS A 60 -10.54 15.84 -30.94
CA LYS A 60 -10.99 17.13 -31.50
C LYS A 60 -12.25 16.84 -32.35
N LYS A 61 -13.23 17.72 -32.61
CA LYS A 61 -13.49 19.15 -32.34
C LYS A 61 -14.86 19.49 -33.00
N SER A 62 -15.66 20.36 -32.37
CA SER A 62 -16.49 21.45 -32.96
C SER A 62 -17.51 21.87 -31.88
N VAL A 63 -17.32 22.94 -31.11
CA VAL A 63 -17.38 24.39 -31.44
C VAL A 63 -18.73 24.79 -32.02
N ASP A 64 -19.56 25.41 -31.17
CA ASP A 64 -20.31 26.66 -31.34
C ASP A 64 -20.54 27.16 -29.89
N ASP A 65 -19.68 28.02 -29.33
CA ASP A 65 -19.79 29.49 -29.34
C ASP A 65 -21.17 30.02 -28.90
N GLU A 66 -21.37 30.16 -27.58
CA GLU A 66 -22.03 31.35 -27.04
C GLU A 66 -21.30 31.83 -25.77
N GLU A 67 -20.81 33.05 -25.92
CA GLU A 67 -20.23 33.94 -24.94
C GLU A 67 -21.32 34.48 -24.01
N VAL A 68 -21.30 34.11 -22.73
CA VAL A 68 -21.85 34.96 -21.67
C VAL A 68 -20.83 35.02 -20.54
N THR A 69 -20.15 36.15 -20.52
CA THR A 69 -19.34 36.66 -19.42
C THR A 69 -20.29 37.12 -18.31
N SER A 70 -20.05 36.62 -17.10
CA SER A 70 -20.47 37.27 -15.86
C SER A 70 -19.53 36.77 -14.77
N ASP A 71 -18.48 37.56 -14.55
CA ASP A 71 -17.76 37.61 -13.29
C ASP A 71 -18.76 37.66 -12.13
N ASP A 72 -18.75 36.64 -11.27
CA ASP A 72 -19.12 36.83 -9.88
C ASP A 72 -18.10 36.10 -9.00
N ARG A 73 -17.08 36.86 -8.61
CA ARG A 73 -16.26 36.58 -7.43
C ARG A 73 -17.17 36.70 -6.21
N SER A 74 -17.74 35.59 -5.78
CA SER A 74 -18.14 35.44 -4.38
C SER A 74 -17.07 34.62 -3.67
N THR A 75 -16.00 35.33 -3.30
CA THR A 75 -15.14 34.98 -2.16
C THR A 75 -15.96 35.24 -0.90
N ASP A 76 -16.77 34.25 -0.52
CA ASP A 76 -17.23 34.12 0.86
C ASP A 76 -16.22 33.22 1.58
N ASP A 77 -15.08 33.83 1.89
CA ASP A 77 -14.21 33.44 3.01
C ASP A 77 -14.98 33.75 4.29
N ASP A 78 -15.99 32.94 4.59
CA ASP A 78 -16.57 32.87 5.92
C ASP A 78 -15.74 31.84 6.69
N THR A 79 -14.55 32.28 7.10
CA THR A 79 -13.71 31.63 8.11
C THR A 79 -14.43 31.76 9.47
N SER A 80 -15.61 31.17 9.56
CA SER A 80 -16.17 30.72 10.82
C SER A 80 -15.27 29.59 11.30
N SER A 81 -14.56 29.81 12.40
CA SER A 81 -13.70 28.82 13.07
C SER A 81 -14.53 27.75 13.78
N ASP A 82 -15.53 27.23 13.06
CA ASP A 82 -16.18 25.97 13.35
C ASP A 82 -15.27 24.90 12.75
N GLU A 83 -14.43 24.30 13.59
CA GLU A 83 -13.75 23.05 13.28
C GLU A 83 -14.72 22.14 12.52
N PRO A 84 -14.42 21.73 11.27
CA PRO A 84 -15.35 20.94 10.49
C PRO A 84 -15.70 19.71 11.31
N SER A 85 -16.95 19.63 11.76
CA SER A 85 -17.41 18.53 12.59
C SER A 85 -17.54 17.30 11.70
N GLY A 86 -16.42 16.62 11.48
CA GLY A 86 -16.35 15.32 10.87
C GLY A 86 -15.33 15.21 9.75
N TRP A 87 -15.53 14.19 8.90
CA TRP A 87 -14.58 13.84 7.85
C TRP A 87 -14.47 14.92 6.77
N THR A 88 -13.29 15.51 6.66
CA THR A 88 -12.95 16.42 5.56
C THR A 88 -12.81 15.64 4.26
N SER A 89 -13.06 16.31 3.13
CA SER A 89 -12.88 15.70 1.80
C SER A 89 -11.46 15.16 1.58
N ALA A 90 -10.45 15.77 2.20
CA ALA A 90 -9.07 15.32 2.13
C ALA A 90 -8.88 13.97 2.85
N GLU A 91 -9.37 13.83 4.08
CA GLU A 91 -9.33 12.58 4.83
C GLU A 91 -10.10 11.47 4.11
N LYS A 92 -11.25 11.81 3.52
CA LYS A 92 -12.03 10.82 2.76
C LYS A 92 -11.27 10.29 1.57
N LYS A 93 -10.64 11.19 0.82
CA LYS A 93 -9.82 10.86 -0.34
C LYS A 93 -8.61 10.01 0.05
N GLU A 94 -7.95 10.35 1.15
CA GLU A 94 -6.81 9.60 1.67
C GLU A 94 -7.22 8.17 2.07
N PHE A 95 -8.32 8.02 2.82
CA PHE A 95 -8.85 6.71 3.16
C PHE A 95 -9.16 5.89 1.90
N MET A 96 -9.88 6.46 0.95
CA MET A 96 -10.25 5.77 -0.29
C MET A 96 -9.02 5.37 -1.10
N SER A 97 -8.02 6.25 -1.24
CA SER A 97 -6.78 5.96 -1.94
C SER A 97 -6.03 4.78 -1.31
N ASN A 98 -5.87 4.81 0.01
CA ASN A 98 -5.13 3.77 0.75
C ASN A 98 -5.88 2.43 0.75
N CYS A 99 -7.20 2.48 0.93
CA CYS A 99 -8.04 1.30 0.90
C CYS A 99 -8.04 0.66 -0.49
N VAL A 100 -8.31 1.44 -1.55
CA VAL A 100 -8.37 0.91 -2.92
C VAL A 100 -7.02 0.38 -3.35
N GLY A 101 -5.93 1.12 -3.13
CA GLY A 101 -4.57 0.67 -3.51
C GLY A 101 -4.14 -0.62 -2.80
N THR A 102 -4.71 -0.93 -1.63
CA THR A 102 -4.47 -2.19 -0.92
C THR A 102 -5.38 -3.31 -1.41
N ALA A 103 -6.67 -3.02 -1.58
CA ALA A 103 -7.68 -4.02 -1.95
C ALA A 103 -7.56 -4.45 -3.43
N GLU A 104 -7.22 -3.52 -4.33
CA GLU A 104 -7.14 -3.74 -5.78
C GLU A 104 -6.24 -4.93 -6.14
N LYS A 105 -5.15 -5.12 -5.40
CA LYS A 105 -4.19 -6.23 -5.60
C LYS A 105 -4.84 -7.62 -5.48
N ASN A 106 -5.97 -7.72 -4.80
CA ASN A 106 -6.67 -8.97 -4.53
C ASN A 106 -8.01 -9.09 -5.27
N VAL A 107 -8.71 -7.99 -5.48
CA VAL A 107 -10.09 -8.01 -6.01
C VAL A 107 -10.30 -7.23 -7.31
N GLY A 108 -9.28 -6.51 -7.79
CA GLY A 108 -9.39 -5.59 -8.93
C GLY A 108 -9.93 -4.21 -8.54
N TYR A 109 -9.72 -3.21 -9.41
CA TYR A 109 -9.98 -1.80 -9.11
C TYR A 109 -11.46 -1.51 -8.78
N ASP A 110 -12.38 -1.95 -9.63
CA ASP A 110 -13.81 -1.64 -9.46
C ASP A 110 -14.36 -2.22 -8.16
N ARG A 111 -14.07 -3.50 -7.89
CA ARG A 111 -14.50 -4.17 -6.65
C ARG A 111 -13.82 -3.59 -5.42
N ALA A 112 -12.56 -3.17 -5.53
CA ALA A 112 -11.86 -2.47 -4.45
C ALA A 112 -12.52 -1.13 -4.13
N LYS A 113 -12.92 -0.36 -5.15
CA LYS A 113 -13.62 0.90 -4.99
C LYS A 113 -14.96 0.72 -4.28
N ASP A 114 -15.76 -0.25 -4.70
CA ASP A 114 -17.07 -0.55 -4.10
C ASP A 114 -16.92 -0.99 -2.63
N TYR A 115 -15.97 -1.90 -2.36
CA TYR A 115 -15.62 -2.33 -1.00
C TYR A 115 -15.20 -1.15 -0.12
N CYS A 116 -14.31 -0.31 -0.61
CA CYS A 116 -13.78 0.83 0.16
C CYS A 116 -14.83 1.90 0.40
N SER A 117 -15.70 2.18 -0.59
CA SER A 117 -16.82 3.09 -0.41
C SER A 117 -17.76 2.58 0.68
N CYS A 118 -18.09 1.29 0.65
CA CYS A 118 -18.92 0.66 1.68
C CYS A 118 -18.31 0.76 3.08
N MET A 119 -17.01 0.50 3.20
CA MET A 119 -16.31 0.61 4.47
C MET A 119 -16.31 2.05 4.97
N MET A 120 -16.08 3.02 4.07
CA MET A 120 -16.08 4.43 4.41
C MET A 120 -17.43 4.87 4.96
N ASP A 121 -18.52 4.54 4.27
CA ASP A 121 -19.88 4.93 4.69
C ASP A 121 -20.21 4.41 6.10
N LYS A 122 -19.78 3.18 6.43
CA LYS A 122 -19.96 2.60 7.76
C LYS A 122 -19.12 3.31 8.82
N ILE A 123 -17.87 3.64 8.48
CA ILE A 123 -16.96 4.35 9.37
C ILE A 123 -17.51 5.75 9.66
N GLU A 124 -17.85 6.55 8.66
CA GLU A 124 -18.37 7.90 8.83
C GLU A 124 -19.66 7.93 9.65
N LYS A 125 -20.55 6.96 9.41
CA LYS A 125 -21.81 6.85 10.15
C LYS A 125 -21.60 6.56 11.64
N ARG A 126 -20.55 5.81 11.99
CA ARG A 126 -20.29 5.38 13.36
C ARG A 126 -19.30 6.27 14.12
N TYR A 127 -18.37 6.86 13.37
CA TYR A 127 -17.33 7.76 13.81
C TYR A 127 -17.41 9.03 12.97
N PRO A 128 -18.37 9.93 13.27
CA PRO A 128 -18.52 11.17 12.53
C PRO A 128 -17.24 12.00 12.56
N ASN A 129 -16.48 11.95 13.67
CA ASN A 129 -15.15 12.53 13.78
C ASN A 129 -14.07 11.50 13.41
N SER A 130 -13.19 11.85 12.47
CA SER A 130 -12.09 11.00 11.99
C SER A 130 -11.12 10.60 13.10
N SER A 131 -10.93 11.45 14.11
CA SER A 131 -10.08 11.16 15.28
C SER A 131 -10.61 10.01 16.14
N ASP A 132 -11.89 9.66 16.02
CA ASP A 132 -12.51 8.57 16.78
C ASP A 132 -12.37 7.21 16.10
N VAL A 133 -11.85 7.14 14.88
CA VAL A 133 -11.70 5.87 14.12
C VAL A 133 -10.79 4.88 14.83
N ASN A 134 -9.84 5.37 15.61
CA ASN A 134 -8.96 4.55 16.45
C ASN A 134 -9.72 3.76 17.54
N LYS A 135 -10.97 4.15 17.87
CA LYS A 135 -11.86 3.42 18.79
C LYS A 135 -12.54 2.22 18.11
N MET A 136 -12.33 2.01 16.80
CA MET A 136 -12.84 0.86 16.08
C MET A 136 -12.14 -0.42 16.52
N THR A 137 -12.92 -1.37 17.05
CA THR A 137 -12.41 -2.69 17.42
C THR A 137 -12.16 -3.52 16.18
N GLU A 138 -11.26 -4.50 16.29
CA GLU A 138 -10.99 -5.45 15.22
C GLU A 138 -12.24 -6.22 14.81
N THR A 139 -13.01 -6.72 15.78
CA THR A 139 -14.29 -7.42 15.52
C THR A 139 -15.27 -6.57 14.72
N GLN A 140 -15.35 -5.27 15.00
CA GLN A 140 -16.24 -4.36 14.27
C GLN A 140 -15.75 -4.15 12.83
N ARG A 141 -14.44 -3.95 12.65
CA ARG A 141 -13.82 -3.83 11.33
C ARG A 141 -14.02 -5.11 10.51
N ASP A 142 -13.80 -6.28 11.08
CA ASP A 142 -13.95 -7.57 10.40
C ASP A 142 -15.40 -7.82 9.99
N LYS A 143 -16.35 -7.49 10.88
CA LYS A 143 -17.77 -7.56 10.58
C LYS A 143 -18.12 -6.68 9.37
N TRP A 144 -17.66 -5.43 9.37
CA TRP A 144 -17.92 -4.52 8.25
C TRP A 144 -17.21 -4.96 6.97
N ALA A 145 -15.99 -5.48 7.06
CA ALA A 145 -15.27 -6.01 5.91
C ALA A 145 -16.04 -7.19 5.28
N ALA A 146 -16.58 -8.11 6.09
CA ALA A 146 -17.41 -9.19 5.61
C ALA A 146 -18.73 -8.69 4.97
N GLU A 147 -19.38 -7.69 5.57
CA GLU A 147 -20.57 -7.07 4.99
C GLU A 147 -20.27 -6.40 3.63
N CYS A 148 -19.15 -5.67 3.54
CA CYS A 148 -18.76 -4.95 2.33
C CYS A 148 -18.20 -5.85 1.22
N ASN A 149 -17.66 -7.02 1.55
CA ASN A 149 -17.19 -7.99 0.56
C ASN A 149 -18.31 -8.70 -0.21
N ASN A 150 -19.54 -8.64 0.29
CA ASN A 150 -20.73 -9.31 -0.28
C ASN A 150 -21.64 -8.36 -1.08
N GLN A 151 -21.20 -7.13 -1.35
CA GLN A 151 -21.93 -6.20 -2.22
C GLN A 151 -21.67 -6.49 -3.71
#